data_AF-A0A2G5LA75-F1
#
_entry.id   AF-A0A2G5LA75-F1
#
_cell.length_a   1.000
_cell.length_b   1.000
_cell.length_c   1.000
_cell.angle_alpha   90.00
_cell.angle_beta   90.00
_cell.angle_gamma   90.00
#
_symmetry.space_group_name_H-M   'P 1'
#
loop_
_entity.id
_entity.type
_entity.pdbx_description
1 polymer ?
#
loop_
_entity_poly.entity_id
_entity_poly.type
_entity_poly.pdbx_seq_one_letter_code
_entity_poly.pdbx_strand_id
1 'polypeptide(L)'
;MTYTTQHIKTIIVQIVIWAGIFYFLVHPFTMVLYWFEYSNTAFSFPLFQDVLKTRFLESFTFDMRGMGILLMLLGSFLGIISGLFFITIKQKNKLIGTQQRLLVRDIEALIQAGENEKVEFKSSIRYDYYRKATNRDLEKVIAKTITGFMNANGGKLIIGIDDDGNVLGLENDFKTLKHKNRDGYEREVFRIISTQLGHEACFSNHISFYSLNEKDVCLVDIEPSEKPIYVNDTENTTFYVRTGNATYPLTVKETVDFLKTKKT
;
A
#
# COMPACT_ATOMS: atom_id res chain seq x y z
N MET A 1 -17.68 9.45 -23.51
CA MET A 1 -16.52 9.25 -24.40
C MET A 1 -16.11 7.79 -24.25
N THR A 2 -16.20 6.99 -25.31
CA THR A 2 -15.96 5.54 -25.26
C THR A 2 -14.49 5.23 -24.90
N TYR A 3 -14.26 4.15 -24.17
CA TYR A 3 -12.95 3.71 -23.65
C TYR A 3 -11.87 3.69 -24.74
N THR A 4 -12.24 3.26 -25.95
CA THR A 4 -11.40 3.25 -27.15
C THR A 4 -10.91 4.64 -27.55
N THR A 5 -11.76 5.67 -27.45
CA THR A 5 -11.40 7.05 -27.81
C THR A 5 -10.33 7.64 -26.90
N GLN A 6 -10.32 7.27 -25.61
CA GLN A 6 -9.34 7.77 -24.65
C GLN A 6 -7.94 7.16 -24.86
N HIS A 7 -7.89 5.88 -25.26
CA HIS A 7 -6.64 5.20 -25.61
C HIS A 7 -6.03 5.77 -26.88
N ILE A 8 -6.85 5.93 -27.93
CA ILE A 8 -6.43 6.55 -29.19
C ILE A 8 -5.86 7.94 -28.92
N LYS A 9 -6.54 8.77 -28.11
CA LYS A 9 -6.04 10.10 -27.74
C LYS A 9 -4.68 10.04 -27.03
N THR A 10 -4.49 9.09 -26.12
CA THR A 10 -3.21 8.94 -25.38
C THR A 10 -2.07 8.54 -26.31
N ILE A 11 -2.31 7.63 -27.25
CA ILE A 11 -1.33 7.20 -28.25
C ILE A 11 -0.97 8.36 -29.18
N ILE A 12 -1.96 9.07 -29.73
CA ILE A 12 -1.74 10.21 -30.63
C ILE A 12 -0.87 11.28 -29.96
N VAL A 13 -1.16 11.61 -28.70
CA VAL A 13 -0.36 12.59 -27.95
C VAL A 13 1.09 12.14 -27.81
N GLN A 14 1.34 10.87 -27.50
CA GLN A 14 2.71 10.34 -27.40
C GLN A 14 3.42 10.31 -28.75
N ILE A 15 2.73 9.94 -29.83
CA ILE A 15 3.28 10.00 -31.19
C ILE A 15 3.75 11.42 -31.52
N VAL A 16 2.90 12.43 -31.29
CA VAL A 16 3.23 13.83 -31.60
C VAL A 16 4.42 14.32 -30.76
N ILE A 17 4.46 13.98 -29.47
CA ILE A 17 5.57 14.35 -28.59
C ILE A 17 6.88 13.74 -29.09
N TRP A 18 6.91 12.43 -29.34
CA TRP A 18 8.14 11.74 -29.74
C TRP A 18 8.57 12.10 -31.16
N ALA A 19 7.63 12.27 -32.11
CA ALA A 19 7.92 12.78 -33.44
C ALA A 19 8.55 14.18 -33.38
N GLY A 20 8.00 15.06 -32.52
CA GLY A 20 8.54 16.40 -32.29
C GLY A 20 9.93 16.37 -31.67
N ILE A 21 10.18 15.56 -30.64
CA ILE A 21 11.51 15.41 -30.03
C ILE A 21 12.54 14.94 -31.05
N PHE A 22 12.20 13.94 -31.85
CA PHE A 22 13.14 13.40 -32.84
C PHE A 22 13.42 14.40 -33.96
N TYR A 23 12.41 15.13 -34.41
CA TYR A 23 12.56 16.11 -35.49
C TYR A 23 13.25 17.41 -35.03
N PHE A 24 12.88 17.97 -33.87
CA PHE A 24 13.36 19.28 -33.43
C PHE A 24 14.60 19.22 -32.52
N LEU A 25 14.90 18.08 -31.89
CA LEU A 25 16.05 17.95 -30.98
C LEU A 25 17.06 16.93 -31.50
N VAL A 26 16.64 15.69 -31.72
CA VAL A 26 17.57 14.61 -32.10
C VAL A 26 18.17 14.88 -33.48
N HIS A 27 17.36 15.27 -34.46
CA HIS A 27 17.85 15.53 -35.82
C HIS A 27 18.94 16.62 -35.89
N PRO A 28 18.73 17.86 -35.38
CA PRO A 28 19.80 18.86 -35.31
C PRO A 28 21.04 18.39 -34.55
N PHE A 29 20.84 17.67 -33.45
CA PHE A 29 21.94 17.18 -32.62
C PHE A 29 22.78 16.12 -33.35
N THR A 30 22.15 15.20 -34.08
CA THR A 30 22.87 14.20 -34.90
C THR A 30 23.71 14.85 -35.98
N MET A 31 23.25 15.95 -36.59
CA MET A 31 24.05 16.71 -37.57
C MET A 31 25.32 17.31 -36.97
N VAL A 32 25.26 17.81 -35.73
CA VAL A 32 26.44 18.30 -35.00
C VAL A 32 27.41 17.15 -34.73
N LEU A 33 26.89 16.01 -34.29
CA LEU A 33 27.69 14.83 -33.98
C LEU A 33 28.41 14.30 -35.24
N TYR A 34 27.69 14.15 -36.36
CA TYR A 34 28.28 13.75 -37.63
C TYR A 34 29.32 14.75 -38.15
N TRP A 35 29.10 16.05 -37.93
CA TRP A 35 30.07 17.07 -38.30
C TRP A 35 31.40 16.89 -37.55
N PHE A 36 31.34 16.68 -36.23
CA PHE A 36 32.54 16.44 -35.41
C PHE A 36 33.25 15.12 -35.78
N GLU A 37 32.49 14.08 -36.08
CA GLU A 37 33.02 12.78 -36.49
C GLU A 37 33.78 12.88 -37.83
N TYR A 38 33.23 13.63 -38.80
CA TYR A 38 33.83 13.75 -40.13
C TYR A 38 34.92 14.83 -40.21
N SER A 39 34.87 15.86 -39.37
CA SER A 39 35.85 16.96 -39.38
C SER A 39 37.20 16.59 -38.76
N ASN A 40 37.28 15.49 -38.00
CA ASN A 40 38.47 15.08 -37.23
C ASN A 40 39.06 16.20 -36.33
N THR A 41 38.25 17.19 -35.96
CA THR A 41 38.69 18.27 -35.07
C THR A 41 38.57 17.86 -33.61
N ALA A 42 39.55 18.24 -32.78
CA ALA A 42 39.45 18.05 -31.35
C ALA A 42 38.23 18.79 -30.78
N PHE A 43 37.50 18.13 -29.90
CA PHE A 43 36.33 18.73 -29.26
C PHE A 43 36.73 19.94 -28.41
N SER A 44 36.03 21.06 -28.59
CA SER A 44 36.07 22.19 -27.68
C SER A 44 34.68 22.77 -27.51
N PHE A 45 34.36 23.22 -26.30
CA PHE A 45 33.02 23.75 -25.99
C PHE A 45 32.63 24.98 -26.84
N PRO A 46 33.52 25.96 -27.10
CA PRO A 46 33.19 27.08 -27.99
C PRO A 46 32.89 26.63 -29.43
N LEU A 47 33.71 25.70 -29.97
CA LEU A 47 33.50 25.14 -31.30
C LEU A 47 32.17 24.38 -31.38
N PHE A 48 31.83 23.62 -30.34
CA PHE A 48 30.54 22.92 -30.27
C PHE A 48 29.36 23.89 -30.34
N GLN A 49 29.41 25.03 -29.63
CA GLN A 49 28.34 26.03 -29.68
C GLN A 49 28.18 26.65 -31.07
N ASP A 50 29.27 26.95 -31.76
CA ASP A 50 29.23 27.52 -33.11
C ASP A 50 28.70 26.53 -34.14
N VAL A 51 29.17 25.27 -34.07
CA VAL A 51 28.68 24.19 -34.93
C VAL A 51 27.21 23.91 -34.64
N LEU A 52 26.79 23.89 -33.37
CA LEU A 52 25.40 23.70 -32.99
C LEU A 52 24.51 24.78 -33.61
N LYS A 53 24.86 26.07 -33.46
CA LYS A 53 24.07 27.16 -34.05
C LYS A 53 23.95 27.04 -35.57
N THR A 54 25.07 26.72 -36.23
CA THR A 54 25.15 26.65 -37.69
C THR A 54 24.36 25.44 -38.22
N ARG A 55 24.64 24.25 -37.69
CA ARG A 55 24.01 23.00 -38.12
C ARG A 55 22.54 22.89 -37.69
N PHE A 56 22.13 23.58 -36.64
CA PHE A 56 20.74 23.54 -36.18
C PHE A 56 19.78 24.03 -37.25
N LEU A 57 20.01 25.20 -37.84
CA LEU A 57 19.15 25.73 -38.91
C LEU A 57 19.28 24.92 -40.20
N GLU A 58 20.49 24.47 -40.53
CA GLU A 58 20.73 23.62 -41.71
C GLU A 58 19.96 22.29 -41.64
N SER A 59 19.73 21.77 -40.44
CA SER A 59 18.97 20.53 -40.26
C SER A 59 17.51 20.64 -40.70
N PHE A 60 16.96 21.85 -40.91
CA PHE A 60 15.59 22.03 -41.42
C PHE A 60 15.53 22.37 -42.91
N THR A 61 16.67 22.33 -43.61
CA THR A 61 16.75 22.61 -45.06
C THR A 61 16.17 21.50 -45.92
N PHE A 62 15.94 21.79 -47.21
CA PHE A 62 15.39 20.81 -48.15
C PHE A 62 16.27 19.57 -48.31
N ASP A 63 17.59 19.75 -48.30
CA ASP A 63 18.56 18.69 -48.52
C ASP A 63 18.54 17.64 -47.40
N MET A 64 18.18 18.06 -46.18
CA MET A 64 18.12 17.20 -44.99
C MET A 64 16.74 16.59 -44.73
N ARG A 65 15.76 16.81 -45.62
CA ARG A 65 14.38 16.31 -45.43
C ARG A 65 14.30 14.79 -45.31
N GLY A 66 15.13 14.05 -46.04
CA GLY A 66 15.15 12.59 -45.98
C GLY A 66 15.47 12.08 -44.57
N MET A 67 16.52 12.62 -43.97
CA MET A 67 16.95 12.24 -42.61
C MET A 67 15.95 12.73 -41.54
N GLY A 68 15.43 13.96 -41.69
CA GLY A 68 14.40 14.48 -40.81
C GLY A 68 13.12 13.63 -40.79
N ILE A 69 12.66 13.17 -41.96
CA ILE A 69 11.50 12.27 -42.08
C ILE A 69 11.80 10.92 -41.43
N LEU A 70 12.99 10.35 -41.67
CA LEU A 70 13.39 9.06 -41.09
C LEU A 70 13.37 9.11 -39.55
N LEU A 71 13.98 10.14 -38.95
CA LEU A 71 13.98 10.30 -37.50
C LEU A 71 12.59 10.61 -36.96
N MET A 72 11.77 11.38 -37.67
CA MET A 72 10.37 11.61 -37.29
C MET A 72 9.55 10.32 -37.27
N LEU A 73 9.75 9.42 -38.24
CA LEU A 73 9.11 8.10 -38.27
C LEU A 73 9.60 7.21 -37.12
N LEU A 74 10.90 7.22 -36.84
CA LEU A 74 11.49 6.50 -35.70
C LEU A 74 10.91 7.01 -34.36
N GLY A 75 10.81 8.33 -34.20
CA GLY A 75 10.17 8.95 -33.05
C GLY A 75 8.68 8.58 -32.96
N SER A 76 7.95 8.61 -34.07
CA SER A 76 6.54 8.19 -34.11
C SER A 76 6.36 6.73 -33.66
N PHE A 77 7.24 5.83 -34.12
CA PHE A 77 7.24 4.42 -33.69
C PHE A 77 7.51 4.27 -32.19
N LEU A 78 8.49 4.99 -31.66
CA LEU A 78 8.75 5.06 -30.21
C LEU A 78 7.55 5.61 -29.44
N GLY A 79 6.86 6.61 -30.01
CA GLY A 79 5.64 7.18 -29.46
C GLY A 79 4.47 6.21 -29.39
N ILE A 80 4.32 5.31 -30.38
CA ILE A 80 3.33 4.22 -30.32
C ILE A 80 3.64 3.29 -29.14
N ILE A 81 4.89 2.83 -29.03
CA ILE A 81 5.33 1.93 -27.94
C ILE A 81 5.10 2.59 -26.58
N SER A 82 5.54 3.85 -26.43
CA SER A 82 5.33 4.65 -25.22
C SER A 82 3.84 4.83 -24.90
N GLY A 83 3.01 5.12 -25.91
CA GLY A 83 1.56 5.24 -25.77
C GLY A 83 0.90 3.97 -25.21
N LEU A 84 1.24 2.80 -25.75
CA LEU A 84 0.75 1.51 -25.25
C LEU A 84 1.19 1.24 -23.81
N PHE A 85 2.43 1.59 -23.47
CA PHE A 85 2.96 1.48 -22.11
C PHE A 85 2.20 2.38 -21.12
N PHE A 86 2.00 3.66 -21.46
CA PHE A 86 1.25 4.62 -20.63
C PHE A 86 -0.22 4.20 -20.44
N ILE A 87 -0.84 3.63 -21.47
CA ILE A 87 -2.19 3.06 -21.36
C ILE A 87 -2.21 1.94 -20.33
N THR A 88 -1.26 1.01 -20.40
CA THR A 88 -1.16 -0.12 -19.48
C THR A 88 -0.99 0.34 -18.03
N ILE A 89 -0.15 1.36 -17.80
CA ILE A 89 0.02 1.98 -16.47
C ILE A 89 -1.29 2.60 -15.98
N LYS A 90 -1.97 3.41 -16.81
CA LYS A 90 -3.24 4.05 -16.43
C LYS A 90 -4.32 3.03 -16.09
N GLN A 91 -4.40 1.93 -16.84
CA GLN A 91 -5.34 0.84 -16.59
C GLN A 91 -5.06 0.17 -15.24
N LYS A 92 -3.80 -0.19 -14.96
CA LYS A 92 -3.39 -0.78 -13.67
C LYS A 92 -3.71 0.16 -12.50
N ASN A 93 -3.40 1.45 -12.63
CA ASN A 93 -3.72 2.43 -11.59
C ASN A 93 -5.23 2.57 -11.33
N LYS A 94 -6.06 2.51 -12.39
CA LYS A 94 -7.52 2.52 -12.25
C LYS A 94 -8.04 1.25 -11.56
N LEU A 95 -7.46 0.09 -11.87
CA LEU A 95 -7.81 -1.18 -11.23
C LEU A 95 -7.47 -1.13 -9.73
N ILE A 96 -6.24 -0.71 -9.39
CA ILE A 96 -5.79 -0.54 -8.00
C ILE A 96 -6.73 0.40 -7.23
N GLY A 97 -7.06 1.56 -7.81
CA GLY A 97 -7.98 2.50 -7.16
C GLY A 97 -9.43 1.98 -7.05
N THR A 98 -9.85 1.04 -7.90
CA THR A 98 -11.16 0.40 -7.78
C THR A 98 -11.13 -0.66 -6.68
N GLN A 99 -10.08 -1.50 -6.64
CA GLN A 99 -9.89 -2.50 -5.60
C GLN A 99 -9.77 -1.86 -4.21
N GLN A 100 -9.00 -0.78 -4.09
CA GLN A 100 -8.87 -0.04 -2.83
C GLN A 100 -10.22 0.52 -2.35
N ARG A 101 -11.05 1.04 -3.25
CA ARG A 101 -12.41 1.51 -2.90
C ARG A 101 -13.34 0.38 -2.47
N LEU A 102 -13.23 -0.80 -3.09
CA LEU A 102 -14.01 -1.97 -2.67
C LEU A 102 -13.62 -2.41 -1.26
N LEU A 103 -12.32 -2.51 -0.97
CA LEU A 103 -11.85 -2.89 0.37
C LEU A 103 -12.28 -1.90 1.45
N VAL A 104 -12.23 -0.59 1.15
CA VAL A 104 -12.75 0.45 2.06
C VAL A 104 -14.23 0.26 2.32
N ARG A 105 -15.03 0.06 1.27
CA ARG A 105 -16.47 -0.19 1.40
C ARG A 105 -16.78 -1.45 2.21
N ASP A 106 -15.98 -2.50 2.05
CA ASP A 106 -16.16 -3.74 2.78
C ASP A 106 -15.90 -3.53 4.28
N ILE A 107 -14.92 -2.70 4.65
CA ILE A 107 -14.69 -2.35 6.06
C ILE A 107 -15.78 -1.44 6.60
N GLU A 108 -16.22 -0.44 5.84
CA GLU A 108 -17.37 0.39 6.24
C GLU A 108 -18.61 -0.48 6.48
N ALA A 109 -18.84 -1.51 5.66
CA ALA A 109 -19.94 -2.46 5.86
C ALA A 109 -19.75 -3.30 7.13
N LEU A 110 -18.52 -3.74 7.46
CA LEU A 110 -18.22 -4.43 8.72
C LEU A 110 -18.48 -3.53 9.93
N ILE A 111 -18.10 -2.24 9.85
CA ILE A 111 -18.34 -1.27 10.91
C ILE A 111 -19.84 -1.05 11.10
N GLN A 112 -20.59 -0.88 10.02
CA GLN A 112 -22.05 -0.72 10.06
C GLN A 112 -22.78 -1.96 10.58
N ALA A 113 -22.26 -3.16 10.32
CA ALA A 113 -22.81 -4.41 10.84
C ALA A 113 -22.58 -4.56 12.36
N GLY A 114 -21.65 -3.79 12.94
CA GLY A 114 -21.34 -3.79 14.36
C GLY A 114 -20.50 -4.98 14.82
N GLU A 115 -20.17 -4.97 16.12
CA GLU A 115 -19.47 -6.07 16.76
C GLU A 115 -20.30 -7.35 16.78
N ASN A 116 -19.63 -8.47 16.51
CA ASN A 116 -20.26 -9.79 16.46
C ASN A 116 -19.24 -10.89 16.80
N GLU A 117 -19.62 -12.15 16.58
CA GLU A 117 -18.74 -13.28 16.88
C GLU A 117 -17.40 -13.28 16.13
N LYS A 118 -17.32 -12.64 14.97
CA LYS A 118 -16.12 -12.55 14.12
C LYS A 118 -15.55 -11.14 13.99
N VAL A 119 -16.17 -10.13 14.60
CA VAL A 119 -15.74 -8.73 14.49
C VAL A 119 -15.73 -8.09 15.87
N GLU A 120 -14.61 -7.47 16.23
CA GLU A 120 -14.44 -6.69 17.46
C GLU A 120 -13.84 -5.33 17.12
N PHE A 121 -14.32 -4.27 17.79
CA PHE A 121 -13.81 -2.92 17.69
C PHE A 121 -13.00 -2.56 18.92
N LYS A 122 -11.90 -1.82 18.70
CA LYS A 122 -11.11 -1.22 19.77
C LYS A 122 -10.70 0.18 19.37
N SER A 123 -10.82 1.11 20.31
CA SER A 123 -10.45 2.51 20.06
C SER A 123 -8.95 2.69 19.84
N SER A 124 -8.12 1.88 20.49
CA SER A 124 -6.68 2.07 20.55
C SER A 124 -5.95 0.82 21.07
N ILE A 125 -4.65 0.68 20.77
CA ILE A 125 -3.80 -0.37 21.37
C ILE A 125 -3.19 0.05 22.72
N ARG A 126 -3.04 1.35 22.99
CA ARG A 126 -2.41 1.84 24.23
C ARG A 126 -2.80 3.26 24.64
N TYR A 127 -3.49 4.03 23.82
CA TYR A 127 -3.93 5.37 24.18
C TYR A 127 -5.29 5.34 24.86
N ASP A 128 -5.31 5.74 26.13
CA ASP A 128 -6.54 5.86 26.90
C ASP A 128 -7.17 7.23 26.66
N TYR A 129 -8.32 7.26 25.98
CA TYR A 129 -9.02 8.49 25.62
C TYR A 129 -9.59 9.25 26.84
N TYR A 130 -9.89 8.54 27.93
CA TYR A 130 -10.38 9.16 29.17
C TYR A 130 -9.24 9.80 29.96
N ARG A 131 -8.14 9.06 30.15
CA ARG A 131 -6.95 9.53 30.88
C ARG A 131 -6.05 10.44 30.05
N LYS A 132 -6.23 10.47 28.73
CA LYS A 132 -5.41 11.18 27.75
C LYS A 132 -3.92 10.82 27.84
N ALA A 133 -3.63 9.56 28.15
CA ALA A 133 -2.28 9.06 28.41
C ALA A 133 -2.10 7.62 27.93
N THR A 134 -0.85 7.18 27.83
CA THR A 134 -0.52 5.79 27.50
C THR A 134 -0.91 4.86 28.65
N ASN A 135 -1.61 3.78 28.34
CA ASN A 135 -2.09 2.76 29.23
C ASN A 135 -1.71 1.37 28.71
N ARG A 136 -0.80 0.69 29.40
CA ARG A 136 -0.34 -0.66 29.03
C ARG A 136 -1.39 -1.74 29.22
N ASP A 137 -2.42 -1.49 30.03
CA ASP A 137 -3.49 -2.46 30.23
C ASP A 137 -4.32 -2.65 28.95
N LEU A 138 -4.39 -1.62 28.09
CA LEU A 138 -5.03 -1.72 26.78
C LEU A 138 -4.30 -2.72 25.86
N GLU A 139 -2.97 -2.80 25.95
CA GLU A 139 -2.20 -3.79 25.18
C GLU A 139 -2.60 -5.22 25.57
N LYS A 140 -2.89 -5.45 26.86
CA LYS A 140 -3.40 -6.74 27.34
C LYS A 140 -4.80 -7.04 26.81
N VAL A 141 -5.65 -6.02 26.68
CA VAL A 141 -6.98 -6.18 26.07
C VAL A 141 -6.84 -6.65 24.61
N ILE A 142 -5.95 -6.03 23.84
CA ILE A 142 -5.68 -6.43 22.45
C ILE A 142 -5.22 -7.89 22.37
N ALA A 143 -4.25 -8.28 23.20
CA ALA A 143 -3.76 -9.66 23.26
C ALA A 143 -4.88 -10.66 23.61
N LYS A 144 -5.70 -10.37 24.61
CA LYS A 144 -6.86 -11.22 24.99
C LYS A 144 -7.84 -11.39 23.84
N THR A 145 -8.17 -10.29 23.14
CA THR A 145 -9.05 -10.33 21.98
C THR A 145 -8.47 -11.23 20.88
N ILE A 146 -7.19 -11.06 20.54
CA ILE A 146 -6.53 -11.89 19.52
C ILE A 146 -6.55 -13.37 19.94
N THR A 147 -6.17 -13.69 21.18
CA THR A 147 -6.23 -15.07 21.69
C THR A 147 -7.63 -15.65 21.64
N GLY A 148 -8.65 -14.88 22.01
CA GLY A 148 -10.05 -15.31 21.95
C GLY A 148 -10.47 -15.71 20.54
N PHE A 149 -10.10 -14.93 19.53
CA PHE A 149 -10.35 -15.26 18.12
C PHE A 149 -9.55 -16.47 17.65
N MET A 150 -8.25 -16.53 17.96
CA MET A 150 -7.38 -17.65 17.57
C MET A 150 -7.87 -18.99 18.14
N ASN A 151 -8.35 -19.01 19.39
CA ASN A 151 -8.87 -20.24 20.00
C ASN A 151 -10.26 -20.62 19.49
N ALA A 152 -11.02 -19.66 18.97
CA ALA A 152 -12.32 -19.84 18.34
C ALA A 152 -12.18 -20.08 16.82
N ASN A 153 -13.02 -19.43 16.01
CA ASN A 153 -13.12 -19.60 14.55
C ASN A 153 -12.35 -18.51 13.77
N GLY A 154 -11.39 -17.83 14.40
CA GLY A 154 -10.77 -16.62 13.85
C GLY A 154 -11.71 -15.43 13.86
N GLY A 155 -11.27 -14.31 13.28
CA GLY A 155 -12.05 -13.09 13.21
C GLY A 155 -11.25 -11.87 12.80
N LYS A 156 -11.86 -10.70 12.97
CA LYS A 156 -11.34 -9.40 12.57
C LYS A 156 -11.38 -8.46 13.76
N LEU A 157 -10.22 -7.98 14.15
CA LEU A 157 -10.09 -6.91 15.14
C LEU A 157 -9.83 -5.59 14.40
N ILE A 158 -10.76 -4.64 14.52
CA ILE A 158 -10.65 -3.32 13.91
C ILE A 158 -10.28 -2.30 14.99
N ILE A 159 -9.17 -1.59 14.79
CA ILE A 159 -8.59 -0.68 15.77
C ILE A 159 -8.57 0.75 15.24
N GLY A 160 -8.94 1.71 16.09
CA GLY A 160 -9.15 3.11 15.74
C GLY A 160 -10.63 3.46 15.62
N ILE A 161 -11.52 2.63 16.18
CA ILE A 161 -12.98 2.77 16.15
C ILE A 161 -13.52 2.59 17.57
N ASP A 162 -14.50 3.39 17.98
CA ASP A 162 -15.20 3.19 19.25
C ASP A 162 -16.32 2.14 19.16
N ASP A 163 -16.92 1.84 20.31
CA ASP A 163 -17.97 0.82 20.43
C ASP A 163 -19.25 1.20 19.65
N ASP A 164 -19.44 2.49 19.34
CA ASP A 164 -20.56 3.02 18.54
C ASP A 164 -20.25 3.01 17.02
N GLY A 165 -19.06 2.59 16.61
CA GLY A 165 -18.63 2.56 15.21
C GLY A 165 -18.07 3.88 14.69
N ASN A 166 -17.82 4.88 15.54
CA ASN A 166 -17.21 6.14 15.13
C ASN A 166 -15.71 5.95 14.89
N VAL A 167 -15.22 6.49 13.76
CA VAL A 167 -13.80 6.46 13.41
C VAL A 167 -13.02 7.48 14.24
N LEU A 168 -12.23 6.99 15.19
CA LEU A 168 -11.38 7.80 16.05
C LEU A 168 -10.03 8.10 15.39
N GLY A 169 -9.44 7.09 14.74
CA GLY A 169 -8.11 7.14 14.12
C GLY A 169 -7.00 6.59 15.03
N LEU A 170 -5.81 6.41 14.47
CA LEU A 170 -4.62 5.87 15.15
C LEU A 170 -3.57 6.94 15.49
N GLU A 171 -3.85 8.22 15.22
CA GLU A 171 -2.89 9.31 15.36
C GLU A 171 -2.39 9.47 16.80
N ASN A 172 -3.25 9.20 17.80
CA ASN A 172 -2.85 9.25 19.20
C ASN A 172 -1.92 8.09 19.56
N ASP A 173 -2.17 6.88 19.05
CA ASP A 173 -1.25 5.76 19.22
C ASP A 173 0.10 6.06 18.57
N PHE A 174 0.11 6.52 17.31
CA PHE A 174 1.35 6.84 16.59
C PHE A 174 2.26 7.79 17.37
N LYS A 175 1.70 8.81 18.03
CA LYS A 175 2.47 9.79 18.82
C LYS A 175 3.22 9.17 20.00
N THR A 176 2.73 8.05 20.55
CA THR A 176 3.36 7.36 21.68
C THR A 176 4.51 6.43 21.27
N LEU A 177 4.66 6.17 19.98
CA LEU A 177 5.65 5.23 19.43
C LEU A 177 6.96 5.91 19.07
N LYS A 178 8.04 5.13 19.04
CA LYS A 178 9.35 5.59 18.55
C LYS A 178 9.28 6.02 17.09
N HIS A 179 8.64 5.20 16.25
CA HIS A 179 8.33 5.51 14.86
C HIS A 179 6.86 5.88 14.77
N LYS A 180 6.58 7.16 14.53
CA LYS A 180 5.23 7.74 14.60
C LYS A 180 4.45 7.56 13.29
N ASN A 181 4.38 6.33 12.80
CA ASN A 181 3.78 5.97 11.52
C ASN A 181 3.22 4.54 11.55
N ARG A 182 2.59 4.11 10.44
CA ARG A 182 1.99 2.79 10.28
C ARG A 182 2.97 1.64 10.54
N ASP A 183 4.20 1.74 10.03
CA ASP A 183 5.26 0.72 10.25
C ASP A 183 5.60 0.57 11.74
N GLY A 184 5.76 1.69 12.44
CA GLY A 184 5.99 1.68 13.88
C GLY A 184 4.84 1.05 14.65
N TYR A 185 3.61 1.30 14.23
CA TYR A 185 2.41 0.74 14.83
C TYR A 185 2.28 -0.76 14.59
N GLU A 186 2.48 -1.22 13.36
CA GLU A 186 2.43 -2.63 12.98
C GLU A 186 3.44 -3.46 13.81
N ARG A 187 4.69 -2.97 13.87
CA ARG A 187 5.73 -3.58 14.71
C ARG A 187 5.33 -3.67 16.17
N GLU A 188 4.62 -2.66 16.65
CA GLU A 188 4.18 -2.62 18.03
C GLU A 188 3.02 -3.60 18.32
N VAL A 189 2.08 -3.76 17.39
CA VAL A 189 1.05 -4.82 17.47
C VAL A 189 1.71 -6.20 17.49
N PHE A 190 2.67 -6.47 16.59
CA PHE A 190 3.41 -7.74 16.62
C PHE A 190 4.27 -7.91 17.88
N ARG A 191 4.78 -6.82 18.47
CA ARG A 191 5.44 -6.88 19.78
C ARG A 191 4.46 -7.33 20.87
N ILE A 192 3.24 -6.78 20.89
CA ILE A 192 2.18 -7.19 21.83
C ILE A 192 1.89 -8.68 21.67
N ILE A 193 1.64 -9.14 20.43
CA ILE A 193 1.37 -10.54 20.11
C ILE A 193 2.53 -11.44 20.57
N SER A 194 3.75 -11.17 20.11
CA SER A 194 4.91 -12.02 20.42
C SER A 194 5.24 -12.06 21.91
N THR A 195 5.06 -10.94 22.63
CA THR A 195 5.36 -10.86 24.07
C THR A 195 4.32 -11.60 24.90
N GLN A 196 3.03 -11.51 24.54
CA GLN A 196 1.95 -12.06 25.37
C GLN A 196 1.49 -13.46 24.94
N LEU A 197 1.53 -13.76 23.64
CA LEU A 197 1.02 -15.01 23.05
C LEU A 197 2.15 -15.93 22.56
N GLY A 198 3.38 -15.42 22.45
CA GLY A 198 4.53 -16.13 21.88
C GLY A 198 4.70 -15.87 20.38
N HIS A 199 5.91 -16.15 19.87
CA HIS A 199 6.29 -15.80 18.50
C HIS A 199 5.50 -16.57 17.43
N GLU A 200 5.08 -17.81 17.72
CA GLU A 200 4.28 -18.62 16.79
C GLU A 200 2.94 -17.95 16.44
N ALA A 201 2.35 -17.18 17.36
CA ALA A 201 1.08 -16.51 17.11
C ALA A 201 1.19 -15.43 16.03
N CYS A 202 2.38 -14.87 15.78
CA CYS A 202 2.57 -13.84 14.76
C CYS A 202 2.25 -14.33 13.34
N PHE A 203 2.43 -15.61 13.04
CA PHE A 203 2.23 -16.14 11.68
C PHE A 203 0.76 -16.21 11.23
N SER A 204 -0.17 -16.20 12.19
CA SER A 204 -1.61 -16.32 11.95
C SER A 204 -2.36 -14.99 12.06
N ASN A 205 -1.63 -13.87 12.10
CA ASN A 205 -2.20 -12.53 12.24
C ASN A 205 -1.70 -11.63 11.10
N HIS A 206 -2.62 -11.16 10.26
CA HIS A 206 -2.30 -10.27 9.14
C HIS A 206 -2.79 -8.86 9.43
N ILE A 207 -1.92 -7.87 9.32
CA ILE A 207 -2.25 -6.47 9.60
C ILE A 207 -2.43 -5.72 8.28
N SER A 208 -3.49 -4.93 8.20
CA SER A 208 -3.77 -4.05 7.07
C SER A 208 -4.27 -2.69 7.56
N PHE A 209 -3.86 -1.63 6.86
CA PHE A 209 -4.25 -0.26 7.22
C PHE A 209 -5.19 0.30 6.17
N TYR A 210 -6.22 0.99 6.65
CA TYR A 210 -7.24 1.63 5.83
C TYR A 210 -7.40 3.07 6.26
N SER A 211 -7.65 3.96 5.30
CA SER A 211 -7.94 5.37 5.59
C SER A 211 -9.44 5.59 5.43
N LEU A 212 -10.12 5.83 6.54
CA LEU A 212 -11.55 6.13 6.61
C LEU A 212 -11.72 7.56 7.11
N ASN A 213 -12.42 8.41 6.37
CA ASN A 213 -12.58 9.83 6.72
C ASN A 213 -11.25 10.53 7.04
N GLU A 214 -10.21 10.28 6.23
CA GLU A 214 -8.84 10.80 6.39
C GLU A 214 -8.11 10.37 7.67
N LYS A 215 -8.66 9.40 8.41
CA LYS A 215 -8.06 8.82 9.60
C LYS A 215 -7.61 7.40 9.34
N ASP A 216 -6.48 7.03 9.90
CA ASP A 216 -5.97 5.66 9.78
C ASP A 216 -6.69 4.71 10.74
N VAL A 217 -7.07 3.54 10.23
CA VAL A 217 -7.68 2.42 10.97
C VAL A 217 -6.87 1.17 10.67
N CYS A 218 -6.65 0.34 11.69
CA CYS A 218 -5.91 -0.92 11.57
C CYS A 218 -6.89 -2.08 11.64
N LEU A 219 -6.85 -2.96 10.64
CA LEU A 219 -7.51 -4.25 10.64
C LEU A 219 -6.48 -5.34 10.93
N VAL A 220 -6.72 -6.13 11.96
CA VAL A 220 -5.98 -7.38 12.21
C VAL A 220 -6.91 -8.53 11.80
N ASP A 221 -6.54 -9.24 10.74
CA ASP A 221 -7.19 -10.47 10.32
C ASP A 221 -6.55 -11.65 11.05
N ILE A 222 -7.35 -12.36 11.83
CA ILE A 222 -6.90 -13.34 12.81
C ILE A 222 -7.38 -14.71 12.37
N GLU A 223 -6.45 -15.59 12.03
CA GLU A 223 -6.74 -16.96 11.66
C GLU A 223 -6.96 -17.83 12.92
N PRO A 224 -7.88 -18.81 12.87
CA PRO A 224 -8.02 -19.79 13.94
C PRO A 224 -6.73 -20.61 14.07
N SER A 225 -6.28 -20.83 15.29
CA SER A 225 -5.11 -21.66 15.57
C SER A 225 -5.50 -23.13 15.76
N GLU A 226 -4.67 -24.01 15.19
CA GLU A 226 -4.75 -25.46 15.42
C GLU A 226 -4.34 -25.84 16.84
N LYS A 227 -3.45 -25.06 17.45
CA LYS A 227 -2.95 -25.26 18.81
C LYS A 227 -3.61 -24.29 19.78
N PRO A 228 -3.81 -24.67 21.05
CA PRO A 228 -4.31 -23.74 22.06
C PRO A 228 -3.31 -22.60 22.28
N ILE A 229 -3.81 -21.37 22.18
CA ILE A 229 -3.06 -20.15 22.46
C ILE A 229 -3.44 -19.65 23.87
N TYR A 230 -2.44 -19.21 24.63
CA TYR A 230 -2.64 -18.66 25.96
C TYR A 230 -2.08 -17.25 26.01
N VAL A 231 -2.67 -16.41 26.85
CA VAL A 231 -2.09 -15.12 27.20
C VAL A 231 -1.24 -15.31 28.44
N ASN A 232 0.04 -14.96 28.34
CA ASN A 232 0.97 -14.92 29.46
C ASN A 232 1.01 -13.50 30.04
N ASP A 233 0.55 -13.37 31.28
CA ASP A 233 0.85 -12.21 32.12
C ASP A 233 2.03 -12.54 33.04
N THR A 234 2.54 -11.57 33.79
CA THR A 234 3.75 -11.74 34.63
C THR A 234 3.65 -12.91 35.61
N GLU A 235 2.45 -13.24 36.10
CA GLU A 235 2.23 -14.27 37.11
C GLU A 235 1.30 -15.40 36.66
N ASN A 236 0.54 -15.21 35.59
CA ASN A 236 -0.55 -16.11 35.21
C ASN A 236 -0.59 -16.38 33.71
N THR A 237 -0.81 -17.65 33.35
CA THR A 237 -1.13 -18.07 31.99
C THR A 237 -2.62 -18.37 31.91
N THR A 238 -3.35 -17.64 31.07
CA THR A 238 -4.81 -17.75 30.97
C THR A 238 -5.24 -18.14 29.56
N PHE A 239 -6.15 -19.12 29.47
CA PHE A 239 -6.79 -19.49 28.22
C PHE A 239 -8.03 -18.63 28.01
N TYR A 240 -8.12 -17.96 26.86
CA TYR A 240 -9.26 -17.14 26.50
C TYR A 240 -9.94 -17.73 25.26
N VAL A 241 -11.27 -17.75 25.25
CA VAL A 241 -12.05 -18.14 24.08
C VAL A 241 -13.12 -17.10 23.80
N ARG A 242 -13.38 -16.81 22.52
CA ARG A 242 -14.50 -15.96 22.14
C ARG A 242 -15.78 -16.77 22.03
N THR A 243 -16.84 -16.26 22.67
CA THR A 243 -18.18 -16.85 22.65
C THR A 243 -19.19 -15.72 22.41
N GLY A 244 -19.81 -15.70 21.23
CA GLY A 244 -20.61 -14.55 20.81
C GLY A 244 -19.74 -13.30 20.67
N ASN A 245 -20.20 -12.16 21.17
CA ASN A 245 -19.48 -10.89 21.09
C ASN A 245 -18.49 -10.64 22.24
N ALA A 246 -18.19 -11.64 23.07
CA ALA A 246 -17.34 -11.46 24.24
C ALA A 246 -16.26 -12.55 24.36
N THR A 247 -15.14 -12.18 24.97
CA THR A 247 -14.00 -13.06 25.21
C THR A 247 -13.92 -13.42 26.69
N TYR A 248 -14.01 -14.71 26.98
CA TYR A 248 -14.06 -15.23 28.35
C TYR A 248 -12.79 -15.99 28.73
N PRO A 249 -12.25 -15.78 29.94
CA PRO A 249 -11.24 -16.67 30.49
C PRO A 249 -11.88 -18.00 30.86
N LEU A 250 -11.24 -19.11 30.50
CA LEU A 250 -11.65 -20.44 30.94
C LEU A 250 -10.79 -20.90 32.12
N THR A 251 -11.43 -21.58 33.07
CA THR A 251 -10.71 -22.35 34.10
C THR A 251 -9.96 -23.53 33.48
N VAL A 252 -9.04 -24.13 34.25
CA VAL A 252 -8.30 -25.32 33.80
C VAL A 252 -9.26 -26.45 33.38
N LYS A 253 -10.32 -26.68 34.16
CA LYS A 253 -11.33 -27.71 33.86
C LYS A 253 -12.04 -27.41 32.53
N GLU A 254 -12.57 -26.20 32.38
CA GLU A 254 -13.27 -25.78 31.15
C GLU A 254 -12.35 -25.83 29.93
N THR A 255 -11.08 -25.46 30.08
CA THR A 255 -10.09 -25.52 29.00
C THR A 255 -9.87 -26.96 28.55
N VAL A 256 -9.66 -27.89 29.48
CA VAL A 256 -9.47 -29.31 29.16
C VAL A 256 -10.70 -29.88 28.46
N ASP A 257 -11.90 -29.53 28.92
CA ASP A 257 -13.15 -29.99 28.31
C ASP A 257 -13.33 -29.40 26.91
N PHE A 258 -13.09 -28.10 26.73
CA PHE A 258 -13.14 -27.42 25.43
C PHE A 258 -12.18 -28.04 24.40
N LEU A 259 -10.94 -28.33 24.80
CA LEU A 259 -9.93 -28.91 23.90
C LEU A 259 -10.23 -30.35 23.49
N LYS A 260 -10.99 -31.10 24.31
CA LYS A 260 -11.48 -32.43 23.92
C LYS A 260 -12.54 -32.33 22.83
N THR A 261 -13.49 -31.40 22.98
CA THR A 261 -14.55 -31.18 22.00
C THR A 261 -13.99 -30.75 20.64
N LYS A 262 -12.96 -29.87 20.62
CA LYS A 262 -12.35 -29.38 19.37
C LYS A 262 -11.58 -30.44 18.58
N LYS A 263 -11.16 -31.55 19.20
CA LYS A 263 -10.43 -32.65 18.55
C LYS A 263 -11.33 -33.71 17.91
N THR A 264 -12.64 -33.62 18.12
CA THR A 264 -13.64 -34.59 17.61
C THR A 264 -14.30 -34.02 16.37
#